data_AF-A0ABD0KGE6-F1
#
_entry.id   AF-A0ABD0KGE6-F1
#
_cell.length_a   1.000
_cell.length_b   1.000
_cell.length_c   1.000
_cell.angle_alpha   90.00
_cell.angle_beta   90.00
_cell.angle_gamma   90.00
#
_symmetry.space_group_name_H-M   'P 1'
#
loop_
_entity.id
_entity.type
_entity.pdbx_description
1 polymer ?
#
loop_
_entity_poly.entity_id
_entity_poly.type
_entity_poly.pdbx_seq_one_letter_code
_entity_poly.pdbx_strand_id
1 'polypeptide(L)'
;PLRDLIASRRADSFQKTTSSQSARKQQLLDACRKKKYLQDTRDGPYVNMHWFHVDRNYKLAYCAIPKVGHSFWRRVFNILAKRNAHRSLFNISGEKIHQNANNFERFPDKLSKKSFPRQYHFMVSATKFLFVRDPYERLFSGYIDRFFSLTATLTVLENTLSKVSTTTTRPTDACKKHFNLTFLEFINYVTRSGPFKVNEHFTPAYVTCLPCLINYDFIGKMESFHDDTSFVLRLAGIDPKDVYGSDSSFESQSDLSIIRDVTQRIFSVMKQFYSCFTRFEMLRRTWVALQVRGFLSASLPFPLSEGRAETIKQGEFLGLVNDAYKRSVPRDVVRQQRHLAAVETFRNLPQSLLQAVQAYVQKDCDLFGYECSVEARFNQSSGQKPLFNIF
;
A
#
# COMPACT_ATOMS: atom_id res chain seq x y z
N PRO A 1 -3.69 29.60 26.10
CA PRO A 1 -2.35 29.34 25.51
C PRO A 1 -2.23 28.02 24.74
N LEU A 2 -2.28 26.83 25.37
CA LEU A 2 -2.08 25.54 24.67
C LEU A 2 -3.24 25.19 23.71
N ARG A 3 -4.49 25.49 24.09
CA ARG A 3 -5.67 25.30 23.22
C ARG A 3 -5.60 26.18 21.97
N ASP A 4 -5.17 27.43 22.11
CA ASP A 4 -5.06 28.39 21.02
C ASP A 4 -3.93 28.03 20.06
N LEU A 5 -2.79 27.53 20.59
CA LEU A 5 -1.70 26.97 19.81
C LEU A 5 -2.11 25.71 19.01
N ILE A 6 -2.92 24.83 19.59
CA ILE A 6 -3.46 23.64 18.91
C ILE A 6 -4.46 24.05 17.82
N ALA A 7 -5.32 25.05 18.09
CA ALA A 7 -6.27 25.57 17.12
C ALA A 7 -5.57 26.24 15.93
N SER A 8 -4.54 27.07 16.18
CA SER A 8 -3.71 27.69 15.15
C SER A 8 -3.01 26.64 14.29
N ARG A 9 -2.35 25.65 14.90
CA ARG A 9 -1.68 24.56 14.14
C ARG A 9 -2.66 23.75 13.28
N ARG A 10 -3.89 23.55 13.75
CA ARG A 10 -4.95 22.88 12.98
C ARG A 10 -5.43 23.73 11.80
N ALA A 11 -5.59 25.03 11.99
CA ALA A 11 -5.94 25.96 10.92
C ALA A 11 -4.84 26.02 9.84
N ASP A 12 -3.57 26.10 10.26
CA ASP A 12 -2.41 26.11 9.35
C ASP A 12 -2.30 24.80 8.56
N SER A 13 -2.46 23.65 9.23
CA SER A 13 -2.49 22.33 8.58
C SER A 13 -3.63 22.21 7.57
N PHE A 14 -4.83 22.70 7.93
CA PHE A 14 -6.00 22.68 7.05
C PHE A 14 -5.79 23.55 5.80
N GLN A 15 -5.25 24.77 5.96
CA GLN A 15 -4.96 25.69 4.85
C GLN A 15 -3.86 25.14 3.93
N LYS A 16 -2.81 24.52 4.50
CA LYS A 16 -1.75 23.85 3.75
C LYS A 16 -2.30 22.69 2.92
N THR A 17 -3.18 21.87 3.50
CA THR A 17 -3.83 20.77 2.78
C THR A 17 -4.72 21.30 1.66
N THR A 18 -5.55 22.32 1.89
CA THR A 18 -6.37 22.95 0.84
C THR A 18 -5.53 23.43 -0.34
N SER A 19 -4.44 24.16 -0.06
CA SER A 19 -3.54 24.66 -1.11
C SER A 19 -2.89 23.51 -1.89
N SER A 20 -2.45 22.46 -1.18
CA SER A 20 -1.87 21.26 -1.78
C SER A 20 -2.89 20.52 -2.66
N GLN A 21 -4.17 20.46 -2.26
CA GLN A 21 -5.21 19.80 -3.04
C GLN A 21 -5.52 20.54 -4.34
N SER A 22 -5.58 21.87 -4.32
CA SER A 22 -5.73 22.67 -5.55
C SER A 22 -4.61 22.37 -6.56
N ALA A 23 -3.36 22.33 -6.10
CA ALA A 23 -2.22 21.99 -6.95
C ALA A 23 -2.29 20.55 -7.49
N ARG A 24 -2.64 19.56 -6.66
CA ARG A 24 -2.79 18.15 -7.08
C ARG A 24 -3.89 17.98 -8.13
N LYS A 25 -5.03 18.65 -7.96
CA LYS A 25 -6.13 18.59 -8.94
C LYS A 25 -5.73 19.28 -10.25
N GLN A 26 -5.04 20.42 -10.18
CA GLN A 26 -4.53 21.08 -11.38
C GLN A 26 -3.52 20.20 -12.13
N GLN A 27 -2.57 19.58 -11.41
CA GLN A 27 -1.61 18.63 -11.99
C GLN A 27 -2.31 17.50 -12.75
N LEU A 28 -3.32 16.89 -12.12
CA LEU A 28 -4.10 15.81 -12.73
C LEU A 28 -4.80 16.28 -14.01
N LEU A 29 -5.51 17.42 -13.94
CA LEU A 29 -6.23 17.98 -15.09
C LEU A 29 -5.29 18.33 -16.25
N ASP A 30 -4.14 18.92 -15.93
CA ASP A 30 -3.10 19.25 -16.90
C ASP A 30 -2.55 18.01 -17.59
N ALA A 31 -2.19 16.98 -16.83
CA ALA A 31 -1.68 15.72 -17.37
C ALA A 31 -2.73 15.02 -18.24
N CYS A 32 -3.99 14.95 -17.79
CA CYS A 32 -5.09 14.35 -18.55
C CYS A 32 -5.31 15.05 -19.90
N ARG A 33 -5.19 16.38 -19.97
CA ARG A 33 -5.37 17.18 -21.19
C ARG A 33 -4.13 17.15 -22.09
N LYS A 34 -2.97 17.53 -21.56
CA LYS A 34 -1.72 17.74 -22.31
C LYS A 34 -1.19 16.45 -22.93
N LYS A 35 -1.32 15.32 -22.24
CA LYS A 35 -0.79 14.02 -22.67
C LYS A 35 -1.82 13.15 -23.40
N LYS A 36 -3.03 13.68 -23.68
CA LYS A 36 -4.15 12.97 -24.31
C LYS A 36 -4.56 11.66 -23.60
N TYR A 37 -4.25 11.51 -22.32
CA TYR A 37 -4.55 10.30 -21.54
C TYR A 37 -6.03 9.98 -21.39
N LEU A 38 -6.91 10.96 -21.63
CA LEU A 38 -8.36 10.77 -21.77
C LEU A 38 -8.74 9.84 -22.92
N GLN A 39 -7.94 9.77 -23.98
CA GLN A 39 -8.21 8.95 -25.16
C GLN A 39 -7.83 7.48 -24.88
N ASP A 40 -6.67 7.23 -24.28
CA ASP A 40 -6.25 5.88 -23.84
C ASP A 40 -7.24 5.22 -22.88
N THR A 41 -7.99 6.02 -22.10
CA THR A 41 -8.99 5.50 -21.17
C THR A 41 -10.30 5.10 -21.85
N ARG A 42 -10.53 5.48 -23.12
CA ARG A 42 -11.71 5.07 -23.91
C ARG A 42 -11.54 3.69 -24.54
N ASP A 43 -10.31 3.31 -24.85
CA ASP A 43 -9.96 1.98 -25.39
C ASP A 43 -9.59 0.97 -24.28
N GLY A 44 -9.54 1.41 -23.02
CA GLY A 44 -9.32 0.58 -21.83
C GLY A 44 -10.59 -0.09 -21.30
N PRO A 45 -10.46 -1.04 -20.35
CA PRO A 45 -11.63 -1.67 -19.72
C PRO A 45 -12.51 -0.61 -19.04
N TYR A 46 -13.83 -0.76 -19.18
CA TYR A 46 -14.86 0.07 -18.56
C TYR A 46 -14.56 0.36 -17.08
N VAL A 47 -15.00 1.54 -16.59
CA VAL A 47 -14.89 1.93 -15.17
C VAL A 47 -15.40 0.81 -14.28
N ASN A 48 -14.48 0.12 -13.62
CA ASN A 48 -14.85 -1.01 -12.79
C ASN A 48 -15.21 -0.52 -11.39
N MET A 49 -16.51 -0.32 -11.16
CA MET A 49 -17.03 0.30 -9.95
C MET A 49 -16.74 -0.49 -8.67
N HIS A 50 -16.40 -1.78 -8.72
CA HIS A 50 -16.08 -2.56 -7.52
C HIS A 50 -14.88 -2.03 -6.72
N TRP A 51 -14.00 -1.23 -7.35
CA TRP A 51 -12.90 -0.58 -6.68
C TRP A 51 -13.35 0.48 -5.67
N PHE A 52 -14.60 0.94 -5.75
CA PHE A 52 -15.11 1.94 -4.81
C PHE A 52 -15.69 1.31 -3.55
N HIS A 53 -15.12 1.71 -2.42
CA HIS A 53 -15.77 1.56 -1.12
C HIS A 53 -16.68 2.75 -0.91
N VAL A 54 -17.92 2.50 -0.49
CA VAL A 54 -18.95 3.54 -0.39
C VAL A 54 -19.51 3.60 1.02
N ASP A 55 -19.82 4.82 1.46
CA ASP A 55 -20.62 5.05 2.66
C ASP A 55 -21.74 6.04 2.31
N ARG A 56 -22.98 5.58 2.39
CA ARG A 56 -24.15 6.38 2.01
C ARG A 56 -24.54 7.44 3.03
N ASN A 57 -24.19 7.24 4.30
CA ASN A 57 -24.54 8.16 5.37
C ASN A 57 -23.68 9.43 5.28
N TYR A 58 -22.37 9.24 5.12
CA TYR A 58 -21.39 10.32 4.98
C TYR A 58 -21.15 10.72 3.51
N LYS A 59 -21.86 10.08 2.57
CA LYS A 59 -21.73 10.31 1.12
C LYS A 59 -20.28 10.24 0.65
N LEU A 60 -19.57 9.19 1.03
CA LEU A 60 -18.17 8.95 0.67
C LEU A 60 -18.04 7.88 -0.41
N ALA A 61 -17.13 8.12 -1.36
CA ALA A 61 -16.72 7.14 -2.37
C ALA A 61 -15.18 7.10 -2.45
N TYR A 62 -14.58 6.04 -1.91
CA TYR A 62 -13.13 5.84 -1.89
C TYR A 62 -12.69 4.83 -2.95
N CYS A 63 -11.86 5.25 -3.90
CA CYS A 63 -11.27 4.30 -4.84
C CYS A 63 -10.09 3.54 -4.20
N ALA A 64 -10.27 2.23 -4.01
CA ALA A 64 -9.46 1.37 -3.17
C ALA A 64 -8.23 0.80 -3.89
N ILE A 65 -7.25 1.67 -4.19
CA ILE A 65 -5.97 1.26 -4.77
C ILE A 65 -5.16 0.45 -3.72
N PRO A 66 -4.60 -0.71 -4.05
CA PRO A 66 -3.69 -1.41 -3.13
C PRO A 66 -2.40 -0.64 -2.85
N LYS A 67 -1.80 -0.89 -1.67
CA LYS A 67 -0.49 -0.37 -1.24
C LYS A 67 -0.40 1.16 -1.02
N VAL A 68 -1.54 1.84 -0.93
CA VAL A 68 -1.66 3.29 -0.63
C VAL A 68 -2.52 3.56 0.63
N GLY A 69 -2.39 2.70 1.65
CA GLY A 69 -3.25 2.78 2.83
C GLY A 69 -4.60 2.06 2.68
N HIS A 70 -4.74 1.17 1.68
CA HIS A 70 -5.96 0.38 1.46
C HIS A 70 -6.54 -0.29 2.72
N SER A 71 -5.71 -1.03 3.48
CA SER A 71 -6.16 -1.69 4.73
C SER A 71 -6.64 -0.68 5.78
N PHE A 72 -6.02 0.51 5.85
CA PHE A 72 -6.42 1.58 6.76
C PHE A 72 -7.81 2.08 6.38
N TRP A 73 -8.02 2.47 5.12
CA TRP A 73 -9.32 2.95 4.66
C TRP A 73 -10.41 1.88 4.75
N ARG A 74 -10.11 0.60 4.52
CA ARG A 74 -11.07 -0.48 4.81
C ARG A 74 -11.54 -0.47 6.27
N ARG A 75 -10.63 -0.25 7.23
CA ARG A 75 -10.98 -0.14 8.66
C ARG A 75 -11.82 1.09 8.96
N VAL A 76 -11.50 2.23 8.33
CA VAL A 76 -12.31 3.45 8.43
C VAL A 76 -13.74 3.16 7.97
N PHE A 77 -13.94 2.66 6.75
CA PHE A 77 -15.27 2.34 6.22
C PHE A 77 -16.01 1.26 7.05
N ASN A 78 -15.28 0.35 7.70
CA ASN A 78 -15.88 -0.60 8.64
C ASN A 78 -16.45 0.06 9.90
N ILE A 79 -15.74 1.06 10.45
CA ILE A 79 -16.23 1.84 11.59
C ILE A 79 -17.46 2.64 11.17
N LEU A 80 -17.42 3.30 10.01
CA LEU A 80 -18.52 4.11 9.51
C LEU A 80 -19.78 3.25 9.27
N ALA A 81 -19.62 2.12 8.58
CA ALA A 81 -20.73 1.20 8.31
C ALA A 81 -21.38 0.64 9.58
N LYS A 82 -20.59 0.38 10.62
CA LYS A 82 -21.07 -0.20 11.88
C LYS A 82 -21.42 0.83 12.95
N ARG A 83 -21.20 2.12 12.68
CA ARG A 83 -21.41 3.23 13.62
C ARG A 83 -20.69 3.02 14.97
N ASN A 84 -19.51 2.40 14.93
CA ASN A 84 -18.76 2.01 16.13
C ASN A 84 -17.95 3.19 16.70
N ALA A 85 -18.62 4.22 17.22
CA ALA A 85 -17.97 5.45 17.73
C ALA A 85 -16.97 5.20 18.87
N HIS A 86 -17.05 4.07 19.57
CA HIS A 86 -16.19 3.75 20.71
C HIS A 86 -15.02 2.80 20.38
N ARG A 87 -14.82 2.44 19.09
CA ARG A 87 -13.78 1.50 18.69
C ARG A 87 -12.78 2.15 17.73
N SER A 88 -11.55 2.37 18.20
CA SER A 88 -10.43 2.80 17.35
C SER A 88 -10.19 1.81 16.19
N LEU A 89 -9.91 2.33 15.00
CA LEU A 89 -9.60 1.54 13.80
C LEU A 89 -8.41 0.62 14.01
N PHE A 90 -7.47 1.02 14.85
CA PHE A 90 -6.27 0.24 15.14
C PHE A 90 -6.60 -1.07 15.87
N ASN A 91 -7.78 -1.16 16.52
CA ASN A 91 -8.27 -2.38 17.18
C ASN A 91 -8.95 -3.38 16.22
N ILE A 92 -9.00 -3.10 14.92
CA ILE A 92 -9.58 -3.99 13.90
C ILE A 92 -8.42 -4.75 13.23
N SER A 93 -8.37 -6.08 13.35
CA SER A 93 -7.29 -6.86 12.74
C SER A 93 -7.33 -6.80 11.22
N GLY A 94 -6.15 -6.81 10.60
CA GLY A 94 -5.99 -6.86 9.15
C GLY A 94 -6.67 -8.08 8.52
N GLU A 95 -6.54 -9.24 9.15
CA GLU A 95 -7.17 -10.47 8.67
C GLU A 95 -8.70 -10.35 8.58
N LYS A 96 -9.34 -9.90 9.67
CA LYS A 96 -10.79 -9.71 9.74
C LYS A 96 -11.29 -8.75 8.67
N ILE A 97 -10.57 -7.65 8.43
CA ILE A 97 -11.03 -6.65 7.47
C ILE A 97 -10.95 -7.15 6.03
N HIS A 98 -9.98 -8.04 5.74
CA HIS A 98 -9.77 -8.60 4.40
C HIS A 98 -10.67 -9.81 4.08
N GLN A 99 -11.03 -10.64 5.07
CA GLN A 99 -11.79 -11.87 4.87
C GLN A 99 -13.31 -11.71 4.70
N ASN A 100 -13.92 -10.67 5.29
CA ASN A 100 -15.38 -10.53 5.28
C ASN A 100 -15.85 -9.41 4.33
N ALA A 101 -16.59 -9.80 3.30
CA ALA A 101 -17.16 -8.90 2.29
C ALA A 101 -18.25 -7.95 2.85
N ASN A 102 -18.89 -8.31 3.96
CA ASN A 102 -19.93 -7.51 4.63
C ASN A 102 -19.35 -6.48 5.61
N ASN A 103 -18.03 -6.27 5.61
CA ASN A 103 -17.41 -5.31 6.52
C ASN A 103 -17.71 -3.85 6.14
N PHE A 104 -18.00 -3.55 4.89
CA PHE A 104 -18.32 -2.22 4.39
C PHE A 104 -18.96 -2.34 3.01
N GLU A 105 -19.70 -1.32 2.57
CA GLU A 105 -20.39 -1.35 1.29
C GLU A 105 -19.42 -1.12 0.12
N ARG A 106 -19.65 -1.87 -0.97
CA ARG A 106 -18.98 -1.71 -2.27
C ARG A 106 -20.02 -1.70 -3.36
N PHE A 107 -19.68 -1.15 -4.51
CA PHE A 107 -20.49 -1.42 -5.70
C PHE A 107 -20.31 -2.87 -6.15
N PRO A 108 -21.38 -3.50 -6.69
CA PRO A 108 -21.30 -4.86 -7.22
C PRO A 108 -20.34 -4.93 -8.42
N ASP A 109 -19.64 -6.06 -8.53
CA ASP A 109 -18.65 -6.34 -9.58
C ASP A 109 -19.21 -6.25 -11.00
N LYS A 110 -20.52 -6.51 -11.17
CA LYS A 110 -21.21 -6.42 -12.45
C LYS A 110 -22.08 -5.17 -12.50
N LEU A 111 -21.68 -4.24 -13.36
CA LEU A 111 -22.52 -3.12 -13.79
C LEU A 111 -23.71 -3.67 -14.59
N SER A 112 -24.88 -3.73 -13.97
CA SER A 112 -26.14 -4.02 -14.66
C SER A 112 -26.81 -2.72 -15.12
N LYS A 113 -27.61 -2.77 -16.19
CA LYS A 113 -28.46 -1.63 -16.62
C LYS A 113 -29.33 -1.09 -15.47
N LYS A 114 -29.74 -1.95 -14.54
CA LYS A 114 -30.57 -1.59 -13.38
C LYS A 114 -29.77 -0.89 -12.28
N SER A 115 -28.52 -1.30 -12.05
CA SER A 115 -27.67 -0.73 -11.00
C SER A 115 -26.94 0.53 -11.43
N PHE A 116 -26.63 0.68 -12.72
CA PHE A 116 -25.85 1.81 -13.24
C PHE A 116 -26.43 3.18 -12.87
N PRO A 117 -27.73 3.49 -13.07
CA PRO A 117 -28.27 4.80 -12.69
C PRO A 117 -28.07 5.11 -11.21
N ARG A 118 -28.33 4.14 -10.32
CA ARG A 118 -28.17 4.31 -8.86
C ARG A 118 -26.72 4.55 -8.47
N GLN A 119 -25.79 3.80 -9.05
CA GLN A 119 -24.36 3.97 -8.79
C GLN A 119 -23.85 5.30 -9.31
N TYR A 120 -24.25 5.69 -10.52
CA TYR A 120 -23.92 6.97 -11.13
C TYR A 120 -24.45 8.14 -10.28
N HIS A 121 -25.73 8.14 -9.90
CA HIS A 121 -26.31 9.18 -9.04
C HIS A 121 -25.59 9.29 -7.69
N PHE A 122 -25.21 8.16 -7.08
CA PHE A 122 -24.39 8.19 -5.87
C PHE A 122 -23.02 8.81 -6.13
N MET A 123 -22.30 8.36 -7.17
CA MET A 123 -20.97 8.87 -7.49
C MET A 123 -20.96 10.38 -7.79
N VAL A 124 -22.00 10.89 -8.44
CA VAL A 124 -22.15 12.34 -8.71
C VAL A 124 -22.34 13.13 -7.42
N SER A 125 -23.09 12.59 -6.44
CA SER A 125 -23.42 13.28 -5.19
C SER A 125 -22.45 13.01 -4.03
N ALA A 126 -21.61 11.99 -4.14
CA ALA A 126 -20.64 11.61 -3.12
C ALA A 126 -19.33 12.39 -3.25
N THR A 127 -18.67 12.64 -2.11
CA THR A 127 -17.27 13.07 -2.07
C THR A 127 -16.40 11.90 -2.50
N LYS A 128 -15.81 12.02 -3.69
CA LYS A 128 -14.95 11.02 -4.30
C LYS A 128 -13.51 11.30 -3.95
N PHE A 129 -12.80 10.31 -3.43
CA PHE A 129 -11.39 10.49 -3.12
C PHE A 129 -10.60 9.22 -3.39
N LEU A 130 -9.30 9.40 -3.57
CA LEU A 130 -8.34 8.32 -3.69
C LEU A 130 -7.07 8.71 -2.97
N PHE A 131 -6.25 7.72 -2.65
CA PHE A 131 -4.88 7.93 -2.18
C PHE A 131 -3.92 7.38 -3.22
N VAL A 132 -2.79 8.05 -3.39
CA VAL A 132 -1.69 7.58 -4.23
C VAL A 132 -0.39 7.53 -3.44
N ARG A 133 0.58 6.83 -4.02
CA ARG A 133 1.97 6.78 -3.57
C ARG A 133 2.86 6.88 -4.78
N ASP A 134 4.09 7.33 -4.57
CA ASP A 134 5.15 7.17 -5.56
C ASP A 134 5.09 5.77 -6.23
N PRO A 135 4.96 5.70 -7.57
CA PRO A 135 4.68 4.44 -8.26
C PRO A 135 5.77 3.37 -8.11
N TYR A 136 7.05 3.76 -8.07
CA TYR A 136 8.17 2.84 -7.86
C TYR A 136 8.12 2.27 -6.44
N GLU A 137 7.92 3.14 -5.46
CA GLU A 137 7.72 2.74 -4.07
C GLU A 137 6.49 1.84 -3.86
N ARG A 138 5.45 2.04 -4.68
CA ARG A 138 4.24 1.20 -4.69
C ARG A 138 4.55 -0.20 -5.21
N LEU A 139 5.28 -0.32 -6.33
CA LEU A 139 5.76 -1.60 -6.86
C LEU A 139 6.65 -2.32 -5.85
N PHE A 140 7.63 -1.64 -5.27
CA PHE A 140 8.50 -2.19 -4.23
C PHE A 140 7.69 -2.70 -3.02
N SER A 141 6.73 -1.93 -2.52
CA SER A 141 5.90 -2.39 -1.42
C SER A 141 4.98 -3.54 -1.80
N GLY A 142 4.51 -3.60 -3.04
CA GLY A 142 3.79 -4.75 -3.56
C GLY A 142 4.67 -5.99 -3.51
N TYR A 143 5.91 -5.90 -4.00
CA TYR A 143 6.87 -7.00 -3.99
C TYR A 143 7.15 -7.52 -2.58
N ILE A 144 7.52 -6.63 -1.64
CA ILE A 144 7.84 -7.00 -0.27
C ILE A 144 6.66 -7.66 0.44
N ASP A 145 5.44 -7.17 0.22
CA ASP A 145 4.25 -7.73 0.84
C ASP A 145 3.89 -9.09 0.24
N ARG A 146 3.85 -9.21 -1.09
CA ARG A 146 3.30 -10.38 -1.77
C ARG A 146 4.30 -11.53 -1.87
N PHE A 147 5.54 -11.26 -2.23
CA PHE A 147 6.54 -12.31 -2.43
C PHE A 147 7.41 -12.47 -1.17
N PHE A 148 8.07 -11.41 -0.70
CA PHE A 148 9.03 -11.52 0.39
C PHE A 148 8.39 -11.93 1.74
N SER A 149 7.22 -11.35 2.07
CA SER A 149 6.50 -11.60 3.33
C SER A 149 5.55 -12.81 3.28
N LEU A 150 5.62 -13.64 2.24
CA LEU A 150 4.82 -14.86 2.09
C LEU A 150 3.30 -14.64 2.15
N THR A 151 2.79 -13.55 1.55
CA THR A 151 1.35 -13.21 1.60
C THR A 151 0.60 -13.37 0.27
N ALA A 152 1.31 -13.66 -0.82
CA ALA A 152 0.67 -14.04 -2.08
C ALA A 152 -0.01 -15.40 -1.93
N THR A 153 -1.20 -15.54 -2.53
CA THR A 153 -1.81 -16.85 -2.67
C THR A 153 -1.01 -17.68 -3.67
N LEU A 154 -1.06 -19.01 -3.54
CA LEU A 154 -0.40 -19.93 -4.47
C LEU A 154 -0.81 -19.62 -5.94
N THR A 155 -2.08 -19.33 -6.18
CA THR A 155 -2.59 -18.93 -7.50
C THR A 155 -1.95 -17.65 -8.05
N VAL A 156 -1.72 -16.64 -7.21
CA VAL A 156 -1.04 -15.39 -7.62
C VAL A 156 0.42 -15.68 -7.99
N LEU A 157 1.07 -16.55 -7.22
CA LEU A 157 2.44 -16.98 -7.49
C LEU A 157 2.54 -17.77 -8.79
N GLU A 158 1.69 -18.79 -8.97
CA GLU A 158 1.64 -19.62 -10.18
C GLU A 158 1.39 -18.79 -11.44
N ASN A 159 0.45 -17.84 -11.39
CA ASN A 159 0.17 -16.93 -12.51
C ASN A 159 1.32 -15.95 -12.78
N THR A 160 2.10 -15.59 -11.75
CA THR A 160 3.29 -14.76 -11.93
C THR A 160 4.41 -15.59 -12.56
N LEU A 161 4.63 -16.79 -12.05
CA LEU A 161 5.80 -17.60 -12.38
C LEU A 161 5.67 -18.37 -13.67
N SER A 162 4.46 -18.80 -14.04
CA SER A 162 4.19 -19.29 -15.40
C SER A 162 4.55 -18.27 -16.48
N LYS A 163 4.59 -16.97 -16.15
CA LYS A 163 5.01 -15.90 -17.06
C LYS A 163 6.48 -15.49 -16.89
N VAL A 164 7.17 -15.98 -15.87
CA VAL A 164 8.59 -15.68 -15.55
C VAL A 164 9.51 -16.86 -15.86
N SER A 165 9.04 -18.10 -15.71
CA SER A 165 9.85 -19.32 -15.79
C SER A 165 9.21 -20.37 -16.68
N THR A 166 10.00 -20.97 -17.57
CA THR A 166 9.58 -21.98 -18.55
C THR A 166 9.82 -23.42 -18.10
N THR A 167 10.30 -23.66 -16.88
CA THR A 167 10.75 -25.00 -16.44
C THR A 167 9.82 -25.68 -15.45
N THR A 168 9.49 -26.95 -15.76
CA THR A 168 8.76 -27.90 -14.92
C THR A 168 9.63 -28.40 -13.77
N THR A 169 9.51 -27.78 -12.59
CA THR A 169 10.17 -28.23 -11.34
C THR A 169 9.21 -28.93 -10.40
N ARG A 170 9.72 -29.83 -9.54
CA ARG A 170 8.94 -30.52 -8.49
C ARG A 170 8.19 -29.52 -7.59
N PRO A 171 7.03 -29.86 -7.00
CA PRO A 171 6.18 -28.92 -6.26
C PRO A 171 6.85 -28.22 -5.06
N THR A 172 7.75 -28.90 -4.35
CA THR A 172 8.50 -28.33 -3.21
C THR A 172 9.53 -27.29 -3.65
N ASP A 173 10.24 -27.56 -4.75
CA ASP A 173 11.19 -26.62 -5.35
C ASP A 173 10.47 -25.45 -6.02
N ALA A 174 9.29 -25.71 -6.59
CA ALA A 174 8.41 -24.68 -7.12
C ALA A 174 8.01 -23.71 -6.01
N CYS A 175 7.53 -24.15 -4.84
CA CYS A 175 7.11 -23.24 -3.78
C CYS A 175 8.24 -22.35 -3.23
N LYS A 176 9.43 -22.91 -2.95
CA LYS A 176 10.60 -22.10 -2.56
C LYS A 176 10.97 -21.11 -3.66
N LYS A 177 11.04 -21.56 -4.91
CA LYS A 177 11.30 -20.71 -6.07
C LYS A 177 10.24 -19.62 -6.22
N HIS A 178 8.98 -19.92 -5.89
CA HIS A 178 7.86 -19.01 -6.02
C HIS A 178 7.96 -17.80 -5.09
N PHE A 179 8.38 -18.02 -3.85
CA PHE A 179 8.58 -16.96 -2.87
C PHE A 179 10.02 -16.42 -2.82
N ASN A 180 10.94 -17.04 -3.56
CA ASN A 180 12.28 -16.53 -3.83
C ASN A 180 12.38 -15.79 -5.17
N LEU A 181 11.23 -15.45 -5.78
CA LEU A 181 11.18 -14.56 -6.94
C LEU A 181 11.98 -13.30 -6.63
N THR A 182 13.04 -13.05 -7.38
CA THR A 182 13.88 -11.87 -7.21
C THR A 182 13.12 -10.61 -7.60
N PHE A 183 13.57 -9.45 -7.12
CA PHE A 183 12.95 -8.19 -7.54
C PHE A 183 13.10 -7.94 -9.05
N LEU A 184 14.23 -8.35 -9.63
CA LEU A 184 14.47 -8.29 -11.07
C LEU A 184 13.43 -9.09 -11.85
N GLU A 185 13.21 -10.35 -11.49
CA GLU A 185 12.22 -11.20 -12.14
C GLU A 185 10.80 -10.63 -11.98
N PHE A 186 10.48 -10.08 -10.81
CA PHE A 186 9.23 -9.37 -10.57
C PHE A 186 9.04 -8.15 -11.49
N ILE A 187 10.06 -7.29 -11.63
CA ILE A 187 9.99 -6.12 -12.50
C ILE A 187 9.88 -6.52 -13.98
N ASN A 188 10.60 -7.55 -14.38
CA ASN A 188 10.48 -8.12 -15.72
C ASN A 188 9.06 -8.65 -15.97
N TYR A 189 8.45 -9.34 -15.00
CA TYR A 189 7.06 -9.80 -15.09
C TYR A 189 6.06 -8.66 -15.28
N VAL A 190 6.11 -7.63 -14.43
CA VAL A 190 5.09 -6.56 -14.48
C VAL A 190 5.19 -5.75 -15.75
N THR A 191 6.41 -5.43 -16.19
CA THR A 191 6.64 -4.62 -17.39
C THR A 191 6.28 -5.39 -18.66
N ARG A 192 6.63 -6.69 -18.77
CA ARG A 192 6.27 -7.53 -19.94
C ARG A 192 4.79 -7.88 -20.00
N SER A 193 4.15 -8.11 -18.86
CA SER A 193 2.72 -8.44 -18.82
C SER A 193 1.85 -7.24 -19.18
N GLY A 194 2.32 -6.03 -18.83
CA GLY A 194 1.58 -4.79 -19.02
C GLY A 194 0.53 -4.55 -17.94
N PRO A 195 0.06 -3.29 -17.83
CA PRO A 195 -0.64 -2.79 -16.65
C PRO A 195 -2.04 -3.42 -16.42
N PHE A 196 -2.64 -4.02 -17.45
CA PHE A 196 -3.95 -4.64 -17.41
C PHE A 196 -3.95 -6.15 -17.14
N LYS A 197 -2.77 -6.81 -17.15
CA LYS A 197 -2.64 -8.28 -17.03
C LYS A 197 -1.87 -8.75 -15.78
N VAL A 198 -1.56 -7.81 -14.90
CA VAL A 198 -0.89 -8.06 -13.62
C VAL A 198 -1.90 -8.08 -12.48
N ASN A 199 -1.48 -8.64 -11.34
CA ASN A 199 -2.26 -8.57 -10.11
C ASN A 199 -2.48 -7.12 -9.64
N GLU A 200 -3.65 -6.86 -9.05
CA GLU A 200 -4.08 -5.54 -8.53
C GLU A 200 -3.06 -4.83 -7.63
N HIS A 201 -2.20 -5.59 -6.94
CA HIS A 201 -1.14 -5.04 -6.08
C HIS A 201 -0.04 -4.33 -6.86
N PHE A 202 0.04 -4.57 -8.17
CA PHE A 202 1.06 -4.04 -9.08
C PHE A 202 0.43 -3.25 -10.25
N THR A 203 -0.90 -3.27 -10.40
CA THR A 203 -1.67 -2.51 -11.42
C THR A 203 -1.64 -1.00 -11.15
N PRO A 204 -1.14 -0.15 -12.06
CA PRO A 204 -1.07 1.30 -11.85
C PRO A 204 -2.38 1.95 -11.40
N ALA A 205 -2.27 3.02 -10.61
CA ALA A 205 -3.43 3.73 -10.06
C ALA A 205 -4.36 4.27 -11.16
N TYR A 206 -3.78 4.74 -12.28
CA TYR A 206 -4.57 5.22 -13.41
C TYR A 206 -5.46 4.14 -14.03
N VAL A 207 -5.06 2.86 -13.97
CA VAL A 207 -5.87 1.73 -14.46
C VAL A 207 -6.99 1.41 -13.49
N THR A 208 -6.68 1.36 -12.18
CA THR A 208 -7.66 1.01 -11.14
C THR A 208 -8.75 2.08 -11.00
N CYS A 209 -8.37 3.35 -11.01
CA CYS A 209 -9.23 4.45 -10.57
C CYS A 209 -9.57 5.48 -11.66
N LEU A 210 -8.99 5.36 -12.85
CA LEU A 210 -9.32 6.17 -14.03
C LEU A 210 -9.50 7.67 -13.72
N PRO A 211 -8.47 8.34 -13.16
CA PRO A 211 -8.57 9.70 -12.62
C PRO A 211 -8.82 10.78 -13.68
N CYS A 212 -8.64 10.47 -14.96
CA CYS A 212 -9.07 11.36 -16.04
C CYS A 212 -10.57 11.25 -16.36
N LEU A 213 -11.22 10.13 -16.05
CA LEU A 213 -12.66 9.92 -16.30
C LEU A 213 -13.52 10.25 -15.08
N ILE A 214 -12.98 10.05 -13.87
CA ILE A 214 -13.69 10.29 -12.62
C ILE A 214 -13.20 11.61 -12.03
N ASN A 215 -14.13 12.55 -11.82
CA ASN A 215 -13.83 13.83 -11.19
C ASN A 215 -13.65 13.65 -9.67
N TYR A 216 -12.43 13.35 -9.22
CA TYR A 216 -12.15 13.20 -7.79
C TYR A 216 -12.18 14.55 -7.05
N ASP A 217 -12.85 14.57 -5.91
CA ASP A 217 -12.97 15.73 -5.05
C ASP A 217 -11.67 15.96 -4.27
N PHE A 218 -10.97 14.87 -3.90
CA PHE A 218 -9.73 14.89 -3.12
C PHE A 218 -8.71 13.83 -3.59
N ILE A 219 -7.42 14.21 -3.61
CA ILE A 219 -6.30 13.32 -3.96
C ILE A 219 -5.32 13.29 -2.78
N GLY A 220 -5.38 12.23 -1.99
CA GLY A 220 -4.46 11.97 -0.89
C GLY A 220 -3.12 11.42 -1.37
N LYS A 221 -2.05 11.72 -0.64
CA LYS A 221 -0.71 11.21 -0.89
C LYS A 221 -0.19 10.46 0.35
N MET A 222 0.61 9.42 0.15
CA MET A 222 1.19 8.66 1.26
C MET A 222 2.19 9.49 2.07
N GLU A 223 2.82 10.47 1.44
CA GLU A 223 3.77 11.42 2.02
C GLU A 223 3.09 12.38 3.02
N SER A 224 1.80 12.65 2.82
CA SER A 224 0.95 13.48 3.69
C SER A 224 -0.23 12.70 4.26
N PHE A 225 -0.09 11.38 4.44
CA PHE A 225 -1.21 10.46 4.68
C PHE A 225 -2.06 10.85 5.90
N HIS A 226 -1.43 11.22 7.02
CA HIS A 226 -2.12 11.62 8.24
C HIS A 226 -2.97 12.88 8.04
N ASP A 227 -2.36 13.95 7.54
CA ASP A 227 -3.02 15.24 7.35
C ASP A 227 -4.14 15.13 6.30
N ASP A 228 -3.88 14.43 5.21
CA ASP A 228 -4.86 14.17 4.16
C ASP A 228 -6.04 13.32 4.67
N THR A 229 -5.78 12.30 5.49
CA THR A 229 -6.84 11.47 6.10
C THR A 229 -7.71 12.32 7.03
N SER A 230 -7.07 13.13 7.88
CA SER A 230 -7.76 14.01 8.82
C SER A 230 -8.62 15.03 8.10
N PHE A 231 -8.13 15.57 6.98
CA PHE A 231 -8.86 16.51 6.14
C PHE A 231 -10.09 15.86 5.50
N VAL A 232 -9.95 14.68 4.88
CA VAL A 232 -11.08 13.96 4.26
C VAL A 232 -12.16 13.62 5.29
N LEU A 233 -11.78 13.17 6.48
CA LEU A 233 -12.74 12.89 7.56
C LEU A 233 -13.49 14.17 7.98
N ARG A 234 -12.78 15.29 8.16
CA ARG A 234 -13.40 16.57 8.50
C ARG A 234 -14.33 17.10 7.40
N LEU A 235 -13.96 16.95 6.12
CA LEU A 235 -14.84 17.29 4.99
C LEU A 235 -16.14 16.49 5.02
N ALA A 236 -16.10 15.25 5.50
CA ALA A 236 -17.26 14.39 5.66
C ALA A 236 -18.08 14.67 6.93
N GLY A 237 -17.69 15.66 7.74
CA GLY A 237 -18.32 15.96 9.03
C GLY A 237 -17.98 14.95 10.14
N ILE A 238 -16.90 14.18 9.98
CA ILE A 238 -16.44 13.18 10.95
C ILE A 238 -15.30 13.76 11.78
N ASP A 239 -15.36 13.71 13.11
CA ASP A 239 -14.20 14.02 13.94
C ASP A 239 -13.17 12.88 13.79
N PRO A 240 -11.93 13.15 13.33
CA PRO A 240 -10.92 12.12 13.19
C PRO A 240 -10.64 11.34 14.49
N LYS A 241 -10.89 11.96 15.66
CA LYS A 241 -10.77 11.29 16.96
C LYS A 241 -11.71 10.10 17.13
N ASP A 242 -12.88 10.13 16.51
CA ASP A 242 -13.86 9.04 16.56
C ASP A 242 -13.40 7.83 15.71
N VAL A 243 -12.40 8.03 14.85
CA VAL A 243 -11.91 7.00 13.93
C VAL A 243 -10.60 6.39 14.44
N TYR A 244 -9.62 7.24 14.81
CA TYR A 244 -8.28 6.78 15.20
C TYR A 244 -7.81 7.23 16.59
N GLY A 245 -8.64 7.94 17.36
CA GLY A 245 -8.27 8.46 18.67
C GLY A 245 -7.38 9.72 18.59
N SER A 246 -6.44 9.87 19.52
CA SER A 246 -5.62 11.10 19.60
C SER A 246 -4.65 11.23 18.43
N ASP A 247 -4.65 12.40 17.77
CA ASP A 247 -3.70 12.82 16.72
C ASP A 247 -2.24 12.53 17.14
N SER A 248 -1.88 12.81 18.40
CA SER A 248 -0.52 12.61 18.93
C SER A 248 -0.03 11.16 18.94
N SER A 249 -0.96 10.21 18.87
CA SER A 249 -0.69 8.77 18.90
C SER A 249 -0.96 8.08 17.57
N PHE A 250 -1.43 8.81 16.55
CA PHE A 250 -1.83 8.25 15.27
C PHE A 250 -0.70 7.40 14.66
N GLU A 251 0.50 7.97 14.62
CA GLU A 251 1.63 7.33 13.97
C GLU A 251 2.06 6.05 14.69
N SER A 252 2.23 6.10 16.01
CA SER A 252 2.67 4.95 16.80
C SER A 252 1.60 3.85 16.81
N GLN A 253 0.31 4.20 16.94
CA GLN A 253 -0.77 3.23 16.86
C GLN A 253 -0.90 2.63 15.46
N SER A 254 -0.69 3.42 14.40
CA SER A 254 -0.65 2.93 13.02
C SER A 254 0.46 1.92 12.83
N ASP A 255 1.69 2.26 13.23
CA ASP A 255 2.86 1.38 13.15
C ASP A 255 2.62 0.07 13.91
N LEU A 256 2.18 0.16 15.17
CA LEU A 256 1.88 -1.01 16.02
C LEU A 256 0.75 -1.86 15.44
N SER A 257 -0.27 -1.25 14.82
CA SER A 257 -1.35 -1.99 14.18
C SER A 257 -0.84 -2.82 13.00
N ILE A 258 0.10 -2.28 12.22
CA ILE A 258 0.70 -2.94 11.06
C ILE A 258 1.64 -4.05 11.52
N ILE A 259 2.49 -3.78 12.52
CA ILE A 259 3.38 -4.78 13.14
C ILE A 259 2.55 -5.99 13.60
N ARG A 260 1.50 -5.74 14.37
CA ARG A 260 0.60 -6.80 14.85
C ARG A 260 -0.03 -7.57 13.68
N ASP A 261 -0.52 -6.90 12.64
CA ASP A 261 -1.12 -7.58 11.47
C ASP A 261 -0.12 -8.48 10.75
N VAL A 262 1.12 -8.00 10.56
CA VAL A 262 2.19 -8.74 9.87
C VAL A 262 2.60 -9.96 10.71
N THR A 263 2.79 -9.77 12.01
CA THR A 263 3.11 -10.86 12.94
C THR A 263 1.98 -11.87 13.05
N GLN A 264 0.72 -11.44 13.17
CA GLN A 264 -0.43 -12.36 13.19
C GLN A 264 -0.51 -13.19 11.91
N ARG A 265 -0.34 -12.53 10.75
CA ARG A 265 -0.46 -13.19 9.46
C ARG A 265 0.57 -14.29 9.26
N ILE A 266 1.84 -14.08 9.60
CA ILE A 266 2.83 -15.13 9.37
C ILE A 266 2.48 -16.39 10.16
N PHE A 267 2.04 -16.27 11.41
CA PHE A 267 1.61 -17.42 12.21
C PHE A 267 0.35 -18.10 11.67
N SER A 268 -0.56 -17.36 11.04
CA SER A 268 -1.77 -17.96 10.44
C SER A 268 -1.48 -18.73 9.14
N VAL A 269 -0.47 -18.31 8.37
CA VAL A 269 -0.11 -18.97 7.10
C VAL A 269 1.06 -19.95 7.20
N MET A 270 1.81 -19.97 8.31
CA MET A 270 2.99 -20.82 8.51
C MET A 270 2.78 -22.28 8.08
N LYS A 271 1.66 -22.88 8.50
CA LYS A 271 1.35 -24.28 8.19
C LYS A 271 1.24 -24.54 6.69
N GLN A 272 0.80 -23.56 5.90
CA GLN A 272 0.66 -23.68 4.45
C GLN A 272 2.02 -23.73 3.74
N PHE A 273 3.07 -23.23 4.39
CA PHE A 273 4.39 -23.05 3.77
C PHE A 273 5.50 -23.89 4.42
N TYR A 274 5.18 -24.85 5.29
CA TYR A 274 6.19 -25.72 5.91
C TYR A 274 6.92 -26.64 4.93
N SER A 275 6.30 -26.98 3.80
CA SER A 275 6.99 -27.68 2.72
C SER A 275 8.05 -26.82 2.02
N CYS A 276 8.00 -25.50 2.24
CA CYS A 276 8.81 -24.51 1.53
C CYS A 276 9.75 -23.74 2.44
N PHE A 277 9.45 -23.55 3.72
CA PHE A 277 10.28 -22.75 4.62
C PHE A 277 10.24 -23.32 6.03
N THR A 278 11.36 -23.26 6.74
CA THR A 278 11.39 -23.51 8.18
C THR A 278 10.70 -22.36 8.93
N ARG A 279 10.31 -22.59 10.19
CA ARG A 279 9.74 -21.51 11.01
C ARG A 279 10.76 -20.39 11.22
N PHE A 280 12.03 -20.76 11.38
CA PHE A 280 13.13 -19.81 11.46
C PHE A 280 13.22 -18.91 10.23
N GLU A 281 13.20 -19.46 9.02
CA GLU A 281 13.26 -18.68 7.78
C GLU A 281 12.06 -17.73 7.66
N MET A 282 10.85 -18.20 7.96
CA MET A 282 9.62 -17.40 7.89
C MET A 282 9.62 -16.24 8.89
N LEU A 283 10.03 -16.49 10.14
CA LEU A 283 10.12 -15.47 11.17
C LEU A 283 11.25 -14.46 10.87
N ARG A 284 12.39 -14.94 10.35
CA ARG A 284 13.50 -14.09 9.92
C ARG A 284 13.10 -13.19 8.74
N ARG A 285 12.39 -13.73 7.75
CA ARG A 285 11.82 -12.93 6.64
C ARG A 285 10.84 -11.87 7.16
N THR A 286 9.98 -12.24 8.10
CA THR A 286 9.04 -11.31 8.73
C THR A 286 9.77 -10.17 9.43
N TRP A 287 10.84 -10.46 10.16
CA TRP A 287 11.70 -9.46 10.79
C TRP A 287 12.33 -8.51 9.77
N VAL A 288 12.98 -9.06 8.74
CA VAL A 288 13.61 -8.27 7.67
C VAL A 288 12.56 -7.42 6.94
N ALA A 289 11.38 -7.96 6.67
CA ALA A 289 10.29 -7.22 6.04
C ALA A 289 9.86 -5.99 6.88
N LEU A 290 9.90 -6.10 8.21
CA LEU A 290 9.61 -4.98 9.10
C LEU A 290 10.76 -3.95 9.13
N GLN A 291 12.01 -4.38 8.98
CA GLN A 291 13.14 -3.45 8.86
C GLN A 291 13.09 -2.66 7.54
N VAL A 292 12.88 -3.37 6.42
CA VAL A 292 12.76 -2.80 5.07
C VAL A 292 11.57 -1.84 4.95
N ARG A 293 10.51 -2.05 5.74
CA ARG A 293 9.35 -1.15 5.77
C ARG A 293 9.52 0.05 6.71
N GLY A 294 10.67 0.16 7.40
CA GLY A 294 10.99 1.26 8.30
C GLY A 294 10.28 1.17 9.67
N PHE A 295 9.88 -0.03 10.09
CA PHE A 295 9.37 -0.25 11.45
C PHE A 295 10.51 -0.55 12.41
N LEU A 296 11.46 -1.38 11.99
CA LEU A 296 12.61 -1.79 12.79
C LEU A 296 13.91 -1.20 12.21
N SER A 297 14.87 -0.86 13.07
CA SER A 297 16.21 -0.46 12.63
C SER A 297 16.88 -1.61 11.85
N ALA A 298 17.55 -1.28 10.74
CA ALA A 298 18.33 -2.24 9.96
C ALA A 298 19.47 -2.86 10.76
N SER A 299 20.00 -2.16 11.77
CA SER A 299 21.10 -2.63 12.62
C SER A 299 20.69 -3.69 13.65
N LEU A 300 19.39 -3.89 13.91
CA LEU A 300 18.94 -4.85 14.91
C LEU A 300 19.00 -6.28 14.33
N PRO A 301 19.76 -7.21 14.97
CA PRO A 301 19.83 -8.58 14.51
C PRO A 301 18.50 -9.30 14.77
N PHE A 302 18.24 -10.33 13.97
CA PHE A 302 17.12 -11.24 14.23
C PHE A 302 17.34 -11.94 15.58
N PRO A 303 16.39 -11.86 16.54
CA PRO A 303 16.66 -12.20 17.94
C PRO A 303 16.48 -13.69 18.28
N LEU A 304 16.11 -14.54 17.32
CA LEU A 304 15.82 -15.95 17.57
C LEU A 304 16.93 -16.84 17.04
N SER A 305 17.19 -17.94 17.75
CA SER A 305 17.88 -19.12 17.22
C SER A 305 16.87 -20.04 16.51
N GLU A 306 17.37 -21.01 15.73
CA GLU A 306 16.53 -22.00 15.05
C GLU A 306 15.63 -22.76 16.04
N GLY A 307 16.20 -23.32 17.10
CA GLY A 307 15.42 -24.05 18.12
C GLY A 307 14.35 -23.19 18.80
N ARG A 308 14.63 -21.90 19.03
CA ARG A 308 13.61 -21.00 19.62
C ARG A 308 12.51 -20.65 18.63
N ALA A 309 12.83 -20.49 17.35
CA ALA A 309 11.85 -20.22 16.30
C ALA A 309 10.82 -21.36 16.14
N GLU A 310 11.23 -22.60 16.39
CA GLU A 310 10.32 -23.76 16.33
C GLU A 310 9.26 -23.73 17.43
N THR A 311 9.59 -23.22 18.62
CA THR A 311 8.71 -23.30 19.82
C THR A 311 7.99 -21.99 20.16
N ILE A 312 8.44 -20.85 19.64
CA ILE A 312 7.89 -19.54 20.01
C ILE A 312 6.41 -19.39 19.60
N LYS A 313 5.61 -18.82 20.50
CA LYS A 313 4.20 -18.46 20.23
C LYS A 313 4.09 -17.08 19.58
N GLN A 314 2.99 -16.85 18.89
CA GLN A 314 2.71 -15.58 18.19
C GLN A 314 2.83 -14.36 19.12
N GLY A 315 2.27 -14.43 20.34
CA GLY A 315 2.32 -13.33 21.30
C GLY A 315 3.73 -13.02 21.77
N GLU A 316 4.57 -14.04 21.96
CA GLU A 316 5.97 -13.87 22.35
C GLU A 316 6.78 -13.23 21.21
N PHE A 317 6.58 -13.68 19.96
CA PHE A 317 7.24 -13.06 18.82
C PHE A 317 6.80 -11.61 18.62
N LEU A 318 5.50 -11.30 18.79
CA LEU A 318 5.00 -9.94 18.75
C LEU A 318 5.64 -9.06 19.84
N GLY A 319 5.83 -9.61 21.05
CA GLY A 319 6.55 -8.93 22.13
C GLY A 319 7.97 -8.53 21.71
N LEU A 320 8.74 -9.47 21.16
CA LEU A 320 10.10 -9.22 20.67
C LEU A 320 10.13 -8.12 19.59
N VAL A 321 9.18 -8.15 18.65
CA VAL A 321 9.08 -7.13 17.59
C VAL A 321 8.69 -5.77 18.16
N ASN A 322 7.76 -5.70 19.12
CA ASN A 322 7.38 -4.45 19.76
C ASN A 322 8.54 -3.83 20.55
N ASP A 323 9.34 -4.63 21.23
CA ASP A 323 10.51 -4.14 21.96
C ASP A 323 11.62 -3.69 21.00
N ALA A 324 11.77 -4.37 19.86
CA ALA A 324 12.63 -3.91 18.78
C ALA A 324 12.16 -2.57 18.19
N TYR A 325 10.84 -2.40 17.98
CA TYR A 325 10.25 -1.14 17.51
C TYR A 325 10.55 0.03 18.45
N LYS A 326 10.39 -0.17 19.77
CA LYS A 326 10.73 0.85 20.79
C LYS A 326 12.21 1.25 20.75
N ARG A 327 13.11 0.29 20.52
CA ARG A 327 14.56 0.53 20.40
C ARG A 327 14.97 1.12 19.04
N SER A 328 14.07 1.11 18.06
CA SER A 328 14.35 1.58 16.70
C SER A 328 14.10 3.08 16.62
N VAL A 329 15.05 3.86 17.15
CA VAL A 329 15.04 5.33 17.18
C VAL A 329 16.37 5.88 16.64
N PRO A 330 16.41 7.10 16.07
CA PRO A 330 15.30 8.03 15.82
C PRO A 330 14.30 7.53 14.76
N ARG A 331 12.99 7.79 14.95
CA ARG A 331 11.91 7.22 14.10
C ARG A 331 11.92 7.74 12.67
N ASP A 332 12.30 9.00 12.47
CA ASP A 332 12.48 9.65 11.17
C ASP A 332 13.56 8.94 10.34
N VAL A 333 14.70 8.62 10.96
CA VAL A 333 15.80 7.86 10.33
C VAL A 333 15.33 6.45 9.97
N VAL A 334 14.67 5.74 10.91
CA VAL A 334 14.18 4.38 10.65
C VAL A 334 13.14 4.36 9.52
N ARG A 335 12.29 5.39 9.41
CA ARG A 335 11.33 5.52 8.31
C ARG A 335 12.00 5.76 6.97
N GLN A 336 13.06 6.57 6.92
CA GLN A 336 13.83 6.80 5.69
C GLN A 336 14.45 5.52 5.13
N GLN A 337 14.75 4.51 5.96
CA GLN A 337 15.23 3.20 5.50
C GLN A 337 14.35 2.59 4.42
N ARG A 338 13.03 2.81 4.47
CA ARG A 338 12.10 2.28 3.47
C ARG A 338 12.36 2.85 2.08
N HIS A 339 12.62 4.15 2.01
CA HIS A 339 12.93 4.83 0.77
C HIS A 339 14.29 4.35 0.25
N LEU A 340 15.30 4.28 1.13
CA LEU A 340 16.63 3.78 0.79
C LEU A 340 16.59 2.34 0.27
N ALA A 341 15.85 1.45 0.95
CA ALA A 341 15.69 0.06 0.50
C ALA A 341 15.07 -0.03 -0.89
N ALA A 342 14.05 0.79 -1.17
CA ALA A 342 13.46 0.84 -2.51
C ALA A 342 14.47 1.33 -3.55
N VAL A 343 15.16 2.45 -3.29
CA VAL A 343 16.16 3.04 -4.18
C VAL A 343 17.27 2.05 -4.50
N GLU A 344 17.84 1.42 -3.49
CA GLU A 344 18.92 0.44 -3.64
C GLU A 344 18.47 -0.78 -4.46
N THR A 345 17.26 -1.27 -4.18
CA THR A 345 16.68 -2.40 -4.91
C THR A 345 16.49 -2.10 -6.40
N PHE A 346 16.06 -0.88 -6.75
CA PHE A 346 15.95 -0.46 -8.16
C PHE A 346 17.31 -0.23 -8.80
N ARG A 347 18.29 0.34 -8.10
CA ARG A 347 19.65 0.58 -8.63
C ARG A 347 20.35 -0.69 -9.11
N ASN A 348 20.03 -1.83 -8.49
CA ASN A 348 20.61 -3.12 -8.87
C ASN A 348 19.98 -3.75 -10.14
N LEU A 349 19.03 -3.07 -10.79
CA LEU A 349 18.42 -3.55 -12.03
C LEU A 349 19.23 -3.15 -13.28
N PRO A 350 19.25 -4.00 -14.32
CA PRO A 350 19.76 -3.61 -15.63
C PRO A 350 19.06 -2.36 -16.18
N GLN A 351 19.82 -1.52 -16.90
CA GLN A 351 19.32 -0.27 -17.47
C GLN A 351 18.08 -0.46 -18.34
N SER A 352 18.01 -1.56 -19.11
CA SER A 352 16.85 -1.90 -19.94
C SER A 352 15.57 -2.13 -19.11
N LEU A 353 15.70 -2.77 -17.94
CA LEU A 353 14.57 -2.97 -17.03
C LEU A 353 14.20 -1.68 -16.29
N LEU A 354 15.17 -0.83 -15.97
CA LEU A 354 14.91 0.50 -15.41
C LEU A 354 14.07 1.35 -16.39
N GLN A 355 14.43 1.35 -17.66
CA GLN A 355 13.65 2.03 -18.71
C GLN A 355 12.26 1.42 -18.88
N ALA A 356 12.15 0.08 -18.85
CA ALA A 356 10.86 -0.59 -18.94
C ALA A 356 9.92 -0.24 -17.78
N VAL A 357 10.44 -0.18 -16.54
CA VAL A 357 9.63 0.22 -15.38
C VAL A 357 9.27 1.70 -15.42
N GLN A 358 10.17 2.57 -15.91
CA GLN A 358 9.85 4.00 -16.14
C GLN A 358 8.65 4.14 -17.07
N ALA A 359 8.68 3.45 -18.22
CA ALA A 359 7.55 3.47 -19.16
C ALA A 359 6.26 2.92 -18.52
N TYR A 360 6.37 1.86 -17.72
CA TYR A 360 5.23 1.26 -17.02
C TYR A 360 4.56 2.20 -16.01
N VAL A 361 5.33 3.02 -15.30
CA VAL A 361 4.82 3.93 -14.26
C VAL A 361 4.60 5.37 -14.71
N GLN A 362 5.08 5.75 -15.90
CA GLN A 362 5.08 7.12 -16.41
C GLN A 362 3.74 7.83 -16.25
N LYS A 363 2.64 7.15 -16.58
CA LYS A 363 1.31 7.74 -16.53
C LYS A 363 0.88 8.09 -15.10
N ASP A 364 1.17 7.25 -14.11
CA ASP A 364 0.91 7.59 -12.70
C ASP A 364 1.80 8.76 -12.25
N CYS A 365 3.07 8.79 -12.65
CA CYS A 365 3.97 9.90 -12.31
C CYS A 365 3.46 11.24 -12.86
N ASP A 366 3.07 11.27 -14.14
CA ASP A 366 2.51 12.46 -14.80
C ASP A 366 1.21 12.90 -14.13
N LEU A 367 0.28 11.98 -13.88
CA LEU A 367 -1.05 12.28 -13.32
C LEU A 367 -0.99 12.79 -11.88
N PHE A 368 -0.03 12.30 -11.09
CA PHE A 368 0.04 12.59 -9.66
C PHE A 368 1.25 13.44 -9.24
N GLY A 369 2.05 13.89 -10.22
CA GLY A 369 3.22 14.75 -9.99
C GLY A 369 4.29 14.06 -9.15
N TYR A 370 4.78 12.91 -9.62
CA TYR A 370 5.96 12.24 -9.08
C TYR A 370 7.12 12.32 -10.07
N GLU A 371 8.36 12.32 -9.57
CA GLU A 371 9.55 12.21 -10.40
C GLU A 371 9.60 10.83 -11.06
N CYS A 372 9.68 10.79 -12.39
CA CYS A 372 9.66 9.55 -13.16
C CYS A 372 11.02 9.19 -13.76
N SER A 373 11.93 10.14 -13.89
CA SER A 373 13.23 9.91 -14.50
C SER A 373 14.05 8.92 -13.66
N VAL A 374 14.38 7.77 -14.25
CA VAL A 374 15.31 6.81 -13.64
C VAL A 374 16.64 7.47 -13.31
N GLU A 375 17.13 8.34 -14.20
CA GLU A 375 18.39 9.05 -14.00
C GLU A 375 18.33 9.95 -12.76
N ALA A 376 17.29 10.76 -12.64
CA ALA A 376 17.11 11.64 -11.48
C ALA A 376 16.99 10.86 -10.16
N ARG A 377 16.44 9.64 -10.22
CA ARG A 377 16.13 8.83 -9.03
C ARG A 377 17.26 7.91 -8.60
N PHE A 378 17.98 7.31 -9.54
CA PHE A 378 18.81 6.14 -9.28
C PHE A 378 20.27 6.32 -9.73
N ASN A 379 20.61 7.25 -10.62
CA ASN A 379 21.98 7.41 -11.14
C ASN A 379 22.96 8.11 -10.18
N GLN A 380 22.54 8.53 -8.97
CA GLN A 380 23.48 9.03 -7.97
C GLN A 380 24.31 7.87 -7.39
N SER A 381 25.61 7.87 -7.70
CA SER A 381 26.62 6.96 -7.17
C SER A 381 26.87 7.25 -5.68
N SER A 382 26.12 6.61 -4.79
CA SER A 382 26.54 6.50 -3.39
C SER A 382 27.42 5.26 -3.26
N GLY A 383 28.71 5.42 -3.03
CA GLY A 383 29.62 4.33 -2.63
C GLY A 383 29.30 3.71 -1.25
N GLN A 384 28.04 3.78 -0.83
CA GLN A 384 27.53 3.20 0.40
C GLN A 384 27.21 1.73 0.17
N LYS A 385 27.65 0.88 1.10
CA LYS A 385 27.25 -0.53 1.12
C LYS A 385 25.72 -0.63 1.26
N PRO A 386 25.11 -1.66 0.65
CA PRO A 386 23.74 -2.05 0.89
C PRO A 386 23.30 -1.91 2.34
N LEU A 387 22.25 -1.13 2.62
CA LEU A 387 21.69 -1.08 3.98
C LEU A 387 20.98 -2.40 4.29
N PHE A 388 20.44 -3.04 3.25
CA PHE A 388 19.81 -4.32 3.36
C PHE A 388 20.32 -5.27 2.28
N ASN A 389 20.93 -6.37 2.69
CA ASN A 389 21.20 -7.49 1.80
C ASN A 389 19.90 -8.33 1.64
N ILE A 390 18.89 -7.79 0.95
CA ILE A 390 17.56 -8.43 0.76
C ILE A 390 17.53 -9.35 -0.47
N PHE A 391 18.66 -9.61 -1.13
CA PHE A 391 18.73 -10.40 -2.36
C PHE A 391 19.92 -11.34 -2.36
#